data_AF-A0A5C1I539-F1
#
_entry.id   AF-A0A5C1I539-F1
#
_cell.length_a   1.000
_cell.length_b   1.000
_cell.length_c   1.000
_cell.angle_alpha   90.00
_cell.angle_beta   90.00
_cell.angle_gamma   90.00
#
_symmetry.space_group_name_H-M   'P 1'
#
loop_
_entity.id
_entity.type
_entity.pdbx_description
1 polymer ?
#
loop_
_entity_poly.entity_id
_entity_poly.type
_entity_poly.pdbx_seq_one_letter_code
_entity_poly.pdbx_strand_id
1 'polypeptide(L)'
;MTTEQPKREDIVGVYQFKEQTISEIPIDKRGVKATITLKPDGTYQAQDIPNVFGAAAAENHKYISAKGTWKIETIGSVDTGLGHPKPNWGITLTSIDESLTNIGFTGSEAPYGLIVTFDDPDLGMVMLFKKIR
;
A
#
# COMPACT_ATOMS: atom_id res chain seq x y z
N MET A 1 8.38 -7.03 -6.39
CA MET A 1 7.42 -7.66 -5.48
C MET A 1 8.19 -8.54 -4.51
N THR A 2 7.67 -8.68 -3.30
CA THR A 2 8.38 -9.37 -2.21
C THR A 2 7.90 -10.82 -2.12
N THR A 3 8.79 -11.77 -2.40
CA THR A 3 8.44 -13.21 -2.44
C THR A 3 8.86 -13.98 -1.18
N GLU A 4 9.74 -13.41 -0.37
CA GLU A 4 10.14 -13.96 0.93
C GLU A 4 9.38 -13.25 2.04
N GLN A 5 8.95 -13.96 3.07
CA GLN A 5 8.21 -13.34 4.17
C GLN A 5 9.10 -12.33 4.91
N PRO A 6 8.72 -11.05 4.97
CA PRO A 6 9.53 -10.06 5.67
C PRO A 6 9.38 -10.21 7.18
N LYS A 7 10.41 -9.79 7.93
CA LYS A 7 10.31 -9.69 9.38
C LYS A 7 9.49 -8.47 9.75
N ARG A 8 8.73 -8.58 10.85
CA ARG A 8 7.92 -7.47 11.36
C ARG A 8 8.71 -6.20 11.62
N GLU A 9 9.93 -6.33 12.15
CA GLU A 9 10.85 -5.22 12.44
C GLU A 9 11.26 -4.44 11.17
N ASP A 10 11.36 -5.12 10.02
CA ASP A 10 11.68 -4.48 8.74
C ASP A 10 10.51 -3.67 8.19
N ILE A 11 9.28 -3.96 8.64
CA ILE A 11 8.03 -3.35 8.17
C ILE A 11 7.51 -2.25 9.09
N VAL A 12 7.73 -2.37 10.40
CA VAL A 12 7.35 -1.31 11.35
C VAL A 12 8.04 0.00 10.97
N GLY A 13 7.28 1.08 10.88
CA GLY A 13 7.82 2.37 10.48
C GLY A 13 6.78 3.37 9.98
N VAL A 14 7.28 4.50 9.48
CA VAL A 14 6.45 5.53 8.84
C VAL A 14 6.74 5.54 7.36
N TYR A 15 5.67 5.43 6.58
CA TYR A 15 5.69 5.45 5.13
C TYR A 15 5.08 6.75 4.64
N GLN A 16 5.75 7.42 3.72
CA GLN A 16 5.29 8.66 3.11
C GLN A 16 5.06 8.45 1.62
N PHE A 17 4.02 9.08 1.08
CA PHE A 17 3.77 9.12 -0.35
C PHE A 17 5.03 9.52 -1.11
N LYS A 18 5.32 8.78 -2.18
CA LYS A 18 6.47 9.00 -3.05
C LYS A 18 6.01 9.46 -4.42
N GLU A 19 5.24 8.64 -5.10
CA GLU A 19 4.79 8.86 -6.48
C GLU A 19 3.59 7.95 -6.80
N GLN A 20 2.93 8.23 -7.93
CA GLN A 20 1.88 7.37 -8.48
C GLN A 20 1.99 7.32 -10.00
N THR A 21 1.43 6.29 -10.61
CA THR A 21 1.32 6.14 -12.08
C THR A 21 -0.06 6.56 -12.63
N ILE A 22 -0.97 7.00 -11.76
CA ILE A 22 -2.33 7.44 -12.10
C ILE A 22 -2.27 8.88 -12.60
N SER A 23 -2.15 9.06 -13.92
CA SER A 23 -1.94 10.37 -14.54
C SER A 23 -3.16 11.30 -14.49
N GLU A 24 -4.37 10.73 -14.39
CA GLU A 24 -5.63 11.48 -14.49
C GLU A 24 -6.01 12.22 -13.21
N ILE A 25 -5.45 11.84 -12.05
CA ILE A 25 -5.80 12.42 -10.75
C ILE A 25 -4.57 13.10 -10.14
N PRO A 26 -4.40 14.44 -10.28
CA PRO A 26 -3.25 15.14 -9.73
C PRO A 26 -3.25 15.10 -8.20
N ILE A 27 -2.08 14.84 -7.61
CA ILE A 27 -1.87 14.87 -6.16
C ILE A 27 -1.50 16.29 -5.74
N ASP A 28 -2.31 16.89 -4.87
CA ASP A 28 -2.04 18.22 -4.35
C ASP A 28 -1.01 18.22 -3.19
N LYS A 29 -0.76 19.41 -2.62
CA LYS A 29 0.19 19.59 -1.51
C LYS A 29 -0.16 18.82 -0.23
N ARG A 30 -1.42 18.42 -0.04
CA ARG A 30 -1.86 17.59 1.09
C ARG A 30 -1.57 16.13 0.78
N GLY A 31 -1.93 15.64 -0.40
CA GLY A 31 -1.69 14.25 -0.79
C GLY A 31 -0.20 13.86 -0.84
N VAL A 32 0.70 14.79 -1.22
CA VAL A 32 2.16 14.53 -1.14
C VAL A 32 2.69 14.34 0.28
N LYS A 33 1.90 14.73 1.30
CA LYS A 33 2.22 14.54 2.72
C LYS A 33 1.52 13.31 3.31
N ALA A 34 0.80 12.54 2.51
CA ALA A 34 0.09 11.36 2.97
C ALA A 34 1.04 10.37 3.64
N THR A 35 0.59 9.76 4.73
CA THR A 35 1.40 8.80 5.49
C THR A 35 0.62 7.57 5.91
N ILE A 36 1.35 6.46 6.02
CA ILE A 36 0.90 5.22 6.66
C ILE A 36 1.92 4.90 7.74
N THR A 37 1.49 4.82 8.99
CA THR A 37 2.33 4.43 10.13
C THR A 37 1.95 3.03 10.58
N LEU A 38 2.91 2.10 10.56
CA LEU A 38 2.75 0.73 11.05
C LEU A 38 3.49 0.58 12.37
N LYS A 39 2.76 0.25 13.44
CA LYS A 39 3.33 0.16 14.79
C LYS A 39 3.67 -1.28 15.19
N PRO A 40 4.66 -1.49 16.09
CA PRO A 40 5.03 -2.83 16.57
C PRO A 40 3.88 -3.62 17.17
N ASP A 41 2.95 -2.94 17.84
CA ASP A 41 1.77 -3.53 18.50
C ASP A 41 0.71 -4.08 17.52
N GLY A 42 0.88 -3.86 16.22
CA GLY A 42 -0.06 -4.34 15.20
C GLY A 42 -1.17 -3.35 14.89
N THR A 43 -1.09 -2.14 15.40
CA THR A 43 -1.96 -1.03 15.02
C THR A 43 -1.35 -0.18 13.92
N TYR A 44 -2.20 0.48 13.13
CA TYR A 44 -1.76 1.42 12.11
C TYR A 44 -2.52 2.74 12.18
N GLN A 45 -1.96 3.75 11.52
CA GLN A 45 -2.62 5.02 11.23
C GLN A 45 -2.32 5.43 9.79
N ALA A 46 -3.36 5.59 8.98
CA ALA A 46 -3.29 6.19 7.66
C ALA A 46 -3.81 7.63 7.73
N GLN A 47 -3.10 8.56 7.10
CA GLN A 47 -3.45 9.97 7.11
C GLN A 47 -3.34 10.55 5.71
N ASP A 48 -4.43 11.22 5.29
CA ASP A 48 -4.52 11.99 4.06
C ASP A 48 -4.17 11.21 2.78
N ILE A 49 -4.46 9.89 2.76
CA ILE A 49 -4.23 9.06 1.58
C ILE A 49 -5.13 9.55 0.44
N PRO A 50 -4.59 9.92 -0.73
CA PRO A 50 -5.40 10.32 -1.87
C PRO A 50 -6.38 9.20 -2.25
N ASN A 51 -7.66 9.54 -2.34
CA ASN A 51 -8.69 8.59 -2.76
C ASN A 51 -8.76 8.53 -4.29
N VAL A 52 -7.71 7.98 -4.90
CA VAL A 52 -7.59 7.88 -6.37
C VAL A 52 -8.27 6.63 -6.94
N PHE A 53 -8.75 5.73 -6.08
CA PHE A 53 -9.35 4.45 -6.46
C PHE A 53 -10.84 4.34 -6.14
N GLY A 54 -11.40 5.27 -5.36
CA GLY A 54 -12.76 5.16 -4.80
C GLY A 54 -13.90 5.57 -5.75
N ALA A 55 -13.91 5.15 -7.02
CA ALA A 55 -15.00 5.36 -7.98
C ALA A 55 -15.68 6.77 -7.89
N ALA A 56 -17.00 6.89 -8.15
CA ALA A 56 -17.72 8.16 -8.02
C ALA A 56 -17.76 8.71 -6.57
N ALA A 57 -17.51 7.87 -5.56
CA ALA A 57 -17.46 8.29 -4.15
C ALA A 57 -16.21 9.12 -3.82
N ALA A 58 -15.13 8.96 -4.58
CA ALA A 58 -13.89 9.73 -4.46
C ALA A 58 -14.09 11.22 -4.71
N GLU A 59 -15.08 11.60 -5.52
CA GLU A 59 -15.39 13.01 -5.80
C GLU A 59 -15.77 13.78 -4.53
N ASN A 60 -16.44 13.12 -3.59
CA ASN A 60 -16.90 13.70 -2.32
C ASN A 60 -15.93 13.46 -1.16
N HIS A 61 -15.08 12.43 -1.23
CA HIS A 61 -14.11 12.06 -0.20
C HIS A 61 -12.70 11.91 -0.80
N LYS A 62 -12.10 13.04 -1.18
CA LYS A 62 -10.78 13.10 -1.84
C LYS A 62 -9.62 12.48 -1.04
N TYR A 63 -9.78 12.34 0.28
CA TYR A 63 -8.74 11.84 1.17
C TYR A 63 -9.29 10.82 2.16
N ILE A 64 -8.54 9.73 2.35
CA ILE A 64 -8.84 8.67 3.30
C ILE A 64 -7.89 8.81 4.49
N SER A 65 -8.45 8.80 5.69
CA SER A 65 -7.70 8.71 6.95
C SER A 65 -8.37 7.67 7.82
N ALA A 66 -7.58 6.77 8.40
CA ALA A 66 -8.08 5.62 9.12
C ALA A 66 -7.11 5.18 10.21
N LYS A 67 -7.64 4.40 11.16
CA LYS A 67 -6.88 3.70 12.19
C LYS A 67 -7.48 2.31 12.36
N GLY A 68 -6.62 1.34 12.62
CA GLY A 68 -7.05 -0.04 12.82
C GLY A 68 -5.86 -0.92 13.14
N THR A 69 -5.96 -2.18 12.75
CA THR A 69 -4.92 -3.19 12.90
C THR A 69 -4.33 -3.61 11.55
N TRP A 70 -3.11 -4.12 11.57
CA TRP A 70 -2.43 -4.65 10.40
C TRP A 70 -1.77 -5.99 10.69
N LYS A 71 -1.63 -6.81 9.65
CA LYS A 71 -0.92 -8.10 9.68
C LYS A 71 -0.16 -8.32 8.37
N ILE A 72 0.95 -9.05 8.43
CA ILE A 72 1.72 -9.47 7.26
C ILE A 72 1.04 -10.71 6.68
N GLU A 73 0.64 -10.65 5.42
CA GLU A 73 -0.03 -11.75 4.72
C GLU A 73 0.35 -11.80 3.25
N THR A 74 0.04 -12.92 2.61
CA THR A 74 0.11 -13.05 1.16
C THR A 74 -1.09 -12.34 0.55
N ILE A 75 -0.84 -11.30 -0.25
CA ILE A 75 -1.90 -10.52 -0.92
C ILE A 75 -2.11 -10.95 -2.38
N GLY A 76 -1.49 -12.06 -2.78
CA GLY A 76 -1.57 -12.62 -4.12
C GLY A 76 -0.39 -13.55 -4.41
N SER A 77 -0.19 -13.87 -5.68
CA SER A 77 0.94 -14.68 -6.15
C SER A 77 1.53 -14.09 -7.43
N VAL A 78 2.84 -14.23 -7.59
CA VAL A 78 3.58 -13.87 -8.80
C VAL A 78 3.91 -15.15 -9.55
N ASP A 79 3.36 -15.31 -10.75
CA ASP A 79 3.81 -16.37 -11.66
C ASP A 79 5.11 -15.93 -12.34
N THR A 80 6.15 -16.77 -12.23
CA THR A 80 7.45 -16.54 -12.86
C THR A 80 7.59 -17.28 -14.20
N GLY A 81 6.51 -17.85 -14.74
CA GLY A 81 6.52 -18.65 -15.97
C GLY A 81 7.15 -20.03 -15.81
N LEU A 82 7.46 -20.45 -14.58
CA LEU A 82 8.10 -21.74 -14.26
C LEU A 82 7.14 -22.76 -13.64
N GLY A 83 5.83 -22.49 -13.66
CA GLY A 83 4.79 -23.41 -13.15
C GLY A 83 4.65 -23.46 -11.62
N HIS A 84 5.38 -22.62 -10.89
CA HIS A 84 5.28 -22.52 -9.43
C HIS A 84 5.14 -21.05 -9.02
N PRO A 85 3.90 -20.54 -8.91
CA PRO A 85 3.65 -19.18 -8.44
C PRO A 85 4.26 -18.96 -7.05
N LYS A 86 4.99 -17.86 -6.89
CA LYS A 86 5.55 -17.45 -5.61
C LYS A 86 4.56 -16.55 -4.87
N PRO A 87 4.51 -16.57 -3.52
CA PRO A 87 3.67 -15.64 -2.79
C PRO A 87 4.09 -14.19 -3.06
N ASN A 88 3.12 -13.27 -3.10
CA ASN A 88 3.37 -11.83 -3.03
C ASN A 88 3.01 -11.35 -1.63
N TRP A 89 4.02 -10.93 -0.86
CA TRP A 89 3.84 -10.46 0.51
C TRP A 89 3.44 -9.00 0.58
N GLY A 90 2.56 -8.70 1.54
CA GLY A 90 2.07 -7.37 1.84
C GLY A 90 1.54 -7.27 3.27
N ILE A 91 0.72 -6.26 3.50
CA ILE A 91 -0.09 -6.10 4.69
C ILE A 91 -1.57 -6.07 4.34
N THR A 92 -2.39 -6.55 5.27
CA THR A 92 -3.83 -6.33 5.27
C THR A 92 -4.19 -5.38 6.41
N LEU A 93 -4.97 -4.36 6.11
CA LEU A 93 -5.45 -3.33 7.05
C LEU A 93 -6.93 -3.56 7.40
N THR A 94 -7.30 -3.29 8.65
CA THR A 94 -8.71 -3.27 9.07
C THR A 94 -9.26 -1.84 9.14
N SER A 95 -10.58 -1.69 9.04
CA SER A 95 -11.27 -0.40 9.23
C SER A 95 -10.82 0.71 8.28
N ILE A 96 -10.54 0.36 7.02
CA ILE A 96 -10.24 1.28 5.92
C ILE A 96 -11.07 0.92 4.69
N ASP A 97 -11.10 1.82 3.71
CA ASP A 97 -11.71 1.58 2.40
C ASP A 97 -11.18 0.30 1.74
N GLU A 98 -12.05 -0.43 1.04
CA GLU A 98 -11.73 -1.72 0.43
C GLU A 98 -10.50 -1.62 -0.50
N SER A 99 -10.38 -0.52 -1.25
CA SER A 99 -9.26 -0.24 -2.16
C SER A 99 -7.89 -0.10 -1.47
N LEU A 100 -7.86 0.06 -0.15
CA LEU A 100 -6.65 0.17 0.66
C LEU A 100 -6.47 -1.00 1.63
N THR A 101 -7.33 -2.02 1.55
CA THR A 101 -7.30 -3.16 2.48
C THR A 101 -6.01 -3.94 2.33
N ASN A 102 -5.60 -4.24 1.09
CA ASN A 102 -4.40 -5.01 0.81
C ASN A 102 -3.34 -4.10 0.18
N ILE A 103 -2.15 -4.07 0.79
CA ILE A 103 -1.05 -3.23 0.35
C ILE A 103 0.21 -4.09 0.22
N GLY A 104 0.82 -4.10 -0.96
CA GLY A 104 2.01 -4.90 -1.23
C GLY A 104 3.29 -4.27 -0.72
N PHE A 105 4.33 -5.09 -0.59
CA PHE A 105 5.69 -4.61 -0.35
C PHE A 105 6.47 -4.41 -1.66
N THR A 106 7.21 -3.29 -1.75
CA THR A 106 8.14 -3.04 -2.86
C THR A 106 9.52 -3.63 -2.58
N GLY A 107 10.25 -3.98 -3.64
CA GLY A 107 11.62 -4.52 -3.54
C GLY A 107 11.67 -6.03 -3.27
N SER A 108 12.88 -6.54 -3.08
CA SER A 108 13.18 -7.92 -2.68
C SER A 108 13.85 -8.01 -1.30
N GLU A 109 14.32 -6.88 -0.76
CA GLU A 109 15.00 -6.76 0.53
C GLU A 109 14.65 -5.44 1.20
N ALA A 110 14.93 -5.35 2.51
CA ALA A 110 14.71 -4.13 3.27
C ALA A 110 15.64 -2.97 2.82
N PRO A 111 15.21 -1.70 2.93
CA PRO A 111 13.93 -1.26 3.45
C PRO A 111 12.80 -1.44 2.42
N TYR A 112 11.75 -2.13 2.84
CA TYR A 112 10.54 -2.28 2.03
C TYR A 112 9.81 -0.94 1.95
N GLY A 113 9.28 -0.61 0.77
CA GLY A 113 8.23 0.39 0.58
C GLY A 113 6.85 -0.27 0.53
N LEU A 114 5.81 0.54 0.41
CA LEU A 114 4.44 0.07 0.21
C LEU A 114 3.96 0.40 -1.20
N ILE A 115 3.22 -0.52 -1.80
CA ILE A 115 2.57 -0.35 -3.09
C ILE A 115 1.08 -0.65 -2.96
N VAL A 116 0.26 0.34 -3.28
CA VAL A 116 -1.19 0.16 -3.43
C VAL A 116 -1.47 -0.02 -4.90
N THR A 117 -2.05 -1.16 -5.27
CA THR A 117 -2.38 -1.51 -6.65
C THR A 117 -3.88 -1.42 -6.87
N PHE A 118 -4.30 -0.93 -8.04
CA PHE A 118 -5.67 -1.10 -8.50
C PHE A 118 -5.88 -2.51 -9.06
N ASP A 119 -7.08 -3.05 -8.89
CA ASP A 119 -7.46 -4.46 -9.11
C ASP A 119 -7.32 -4.93 -10.58
N ASP A 120 -7.02 -4.01 -11.49
CA ASP A 120 -6.65 -4.32 -12.86
C ASP A 120 -5.11 -4.28 -13.03
N PRO A 121 -4.43 -5.45 -13.02
CA PRO A 121 -2.98 -5.53 -13.19
C PRO A 121 -2.51 -5.09 -14.58
N ASP A 122 -3.38 -5.05 -15.59
CA ASP A 122 -3.03 -4.60 -16.95
C ASP A 122 -2.86 -3.08 -17.03
N LEU A 123 -3.49 -2.34 -16.11
CA LEU A 123 -3.42 -0.88 -16.08
C LEU A 123 -2.14 -0.34 -15.41
N GLY A 124 -1.42 -1.16 -14.64
CA GLY A 124 -0.16 -0.74 -13.98
C GLY A 124 -0.32 0.49 -13.07
N MET A 125 -1.53 0.74 -12.58
CA MET A 125 -1.88 1.92 -11.78
C MET A 125 -1.58 1.68 -10.31
N VAL A 126 -0.62 2.44 -9.79
CA VAL A 126 -0.11 2.23 -8.44
C VAL A 126 0.13 3.54 -7.71
N MET A 127 -0.02 3.51 -6.39
CA MET A 127 0.56 4.51 -5.48
C MET A 127 1.71 3.89 -4.69
N LEU A 128 2.84 4.59 -4.66
CA LEU A 128 4.04 4.15 -3.97
C LEU A 128 4.28 5.00 -2.72
N PHE A 129 4.61 4.33 -1.62
CA PHE A 129 5.05 4.95 -0.39
C PHE A 129 6.45 4.45 -0.02
N LYS A 130 7.33 5.38 0.33
CA LYS A 130 8.68 5.07 0.81
C LYS A 130 8.70 5.06 2.34
N LYS A 131 9.45 4.13 2.93
CA LYS A 131 9.74 4.15 4.36
C LYS A 131 10.68 5.33 4.66
N ILE A 132 10.35 6.14 5.67
CA ILE A 132 11.13 7.32 6.08
C ILE A 132 11.61 7.23 7.53
N ARG A 133 11.05 6.31 8.32
CA ARG A 133 11.40 6.01 9.71
C ARG A 133 11.11 4.55 10.00
#